data_AF-A0A4D4LGS6-F1
#
_entry.id   AF-A0A4D4LGS6-F1
#
_cell.length_a   1.000
_cell.length_b   1.000
_cell.length_c   1.000
_cell.angle_alpha   90.00
_cell.angle_beta   90.00
_cell.angle_gamma   90.00
#
_symmetry.space_group_name_H-M   'P 1'
#
loop_
_entity.id
_entity.type
_entity.pdbx_description
1 polymer ?
#
loop_
_entity_poly.entity_id
_entity_poly.type
_entity_poly.pdbx_seq_one_letter_code
_entity_poly.pdbx_strand_id
1 'polypeptide(L)'
;MRLSWRKPAPLNWSAAREAQYTTAAPLLGGASITLLGIVITDRDKFRWPGPTLLALALTALFMVVAMVLGILSRQYLYSRSDVEAWWGPLSEMSDDQHEELIQDQRMHYSRYVRLERKADFCYLSGILCLAAGSSLTLAPPAHAAAPAWRWFAAGTTATLIVVLPLARTMPYIRNVMRNLQADHHDST
;
A
#
# COMPACT_ATOMS: atom_id res chain seq x y z
N MET A 1 7.93 -14.23 31.59
CA MET A 1 8.37 -13.93 30.20
C MET A 1 8.79 -12.47 30.21
N ARG A 2 10.07 -12.10 29.97
CA ARG A 2 10.51 -10.69 30.11
C ARG A 2 9.85 -9.84 29.02
N LEU A 3 9.14 -8.78 29.42
CA LEU A 3 8.58 -7.78 28.52
C LEU A 3 9.74 -7.09 27.77
N SER A 4 9.62 -7.02 26.45
CA SER A 4 10.62 -6.39 25.58
C SER A 4 9.96 -5.47 24.56
N TRP A 5 10.70 -4.41 24.22
CA TRP A 5 10.34 -3.40 23.23
C TRP A 5 10.17 -4.02 21.84
N ARG A 6 9.05 -3.70 21.16
CA ARG A 6 8.87 -4.16 19.78
C ARG A 6 9.61 -3.26 18.80
N LYS A 7 10.34 -3.89 17.89
CA LYS A 7 10.99 -3.22 16.76
C LYS A 7 10.16 -3.41 15.48
N PRO A 8 10.03 -2.37 14.62
CA PRO A 8 9.56 -2.56 13.26
C PRO A 8 10.53 -3.49 12.52
N ALA A 9 9.97 -4.51 11.86
CA ALA A 9 10.69 -5.44 11.01
C ALA A 9 9.98 -5.51 9.66
N PRO A 10 10.69 -5.43 8.51
CA PRO A 10 12.13 -5.16 8.34
C PRO A 10 12.57 -3.77 8.83
N LEU A 11 13.86 -3.61 9.19
CA LEU A 11 14.38 -2.38 9.82
C LEU A 11 14.22 -1.11 8.97
N ASN A 12 14.30 -1.20 7.64
CA ASN A 12 14.15 -0.05 6.72
C ASN A 12 12.73 0.11 6.17
N TRP A 13 11.80 -0.74 6.59
CA TRP A 13 10.48 -0.84 5.98
C TRP A 13 9.58 0.36 6.27
N SER A 14 9.66 0.91 7.49
CA SER A 14 8.91 2.10 7.88
C SER A 14 9.31 3.33 7.07
N ALA A 15 10.61 3.53 6.82
CA ALA A 15 11.11 4.65 6.01
C ALA A 15 10.69 4.51 4.54
N ALA A 16 10.75 3.31 3.97
CA ALA A 16 10.29 3.06 2.60
C ALA A 16 8.79 3.37 2.43
N ARG A 17 7.96 2.96 3.41
CA ARG A 17 6.52 3.22 3.41
C ARG A 17 6.18 4.68 3.65
N GLU A 18 6.96 5.37 4.45
CA GLU A 18 6.82 6.80 4.64
C GLU A 18 6.96 7.54 3.30
N ALA A 19 8.03 7.28 2.53
CA ALA A 19 8.18 7.85 1.19
C ALA A 19 7.03 7.47 0.24
N GLN A 20 6.55 6.24 0.33
CA GLN A 20 5.40 5.77 -0.47
C GLN A 20 4.14 6.60 -0.21
N TYR A 21 3.82 6.89 1.06
CA TYR A 21 2.59 7.59 1.44
C TYR A 21 2.69 9.11 1.36
N THR A 22 3.86 9.69 1.64
CA THR A 22 4.05 11.15 1.68
C THR A 22 4.50 11.73 0.34
N THR A 23 5.13 10.93 -0.52
CA THR A 23 5.68 11.38 -1.80
C THR A 23 4.96 10.74 -2.98
N ALA A 24 4.95 9.40 -3.06
CA ALA A 24 4.44 8.72 -4.24
C ALA A 24 2.91 8.80 -4.36
N ALA A 25 2.18 8.57 -3.27
CA ALA A 25 0.71 8.58 -3.30
C ALA A 25 0.13 9.93 -3.73
N PRO A 26 0.58 11.10 -3.22
CA PRO A 26 0.10 12.40 -3.68
C PRO A 26 0.41 12.66 -5.17
N LEU A 27 1.60 12.28 -5.64
CA LEU A 27 1.98 12.44 -7.05
C LEU A 27 1.08 11.62 -7.98
N LEU A 28 0.84 10.36 -7.64
CA LEU A 28 -0.06 9.48 -8.42
C LEU A 28 -1.52 9.96 -8.33
N GLY A 29 -1.95 10.43 -7.17
CA GLY A 29 -3.26 11.06 -6.98
C GLY A 29 -3.43 12.28 -7.89
N GLY A 30 -2.47 13.20 -7.87
CA GLY A 30 -2.45 14.37 -8.74
C GLY A 30 -2.49 14.01 -10.23
N ALA A 31 -1.62 13.09 -10.66
CA ALA A 31 -1.59 12.61 -12.04
C ALA A 31 -2.95 12.02 -12.47
N SER A 32 -3.61 11.26 -11.59
CA SER A 32 -4.93 10.68 -11.88
C SER A 32 -6.01 11.76 -12.04
N ILE A 33 -5.97 12.84 -11.26
CA ILE A 33 -6.89 13.98 -11.38
C ILE A 33 -6.65 14.72 -12.71
N THR A 34 -5.39 14.92 -13.11
CA THR A 34 -5.06 15.52 -14.41
C THR A 34 -5.60 14.69 -15.57
N LEU A 35 -5.39 13.36 -15.55
CA LEU A 35 -5.92 12.46 -16.57
C LEU A 35 -7.45 12.46 -16.60
N LEU A 36 -8.09 12.54 -15.43
CA LEU A 36 -9.54 12.64 -15.32
C LEU A 36 -10.06 13.90 -16.02
N GLY A 37 -9.39 15.05 -15.85
CA GLY A 37 -9.71 16.27 -16.58
C GLY A 37 -9.63 16.11 -18.11
N ILE A 38 -8.57 15.47 -18.61
CA ILE A 38 -8.40 15.21 -20.05
C ILE A 38 -9.54 14.33 -20.59
N VAL A 39 -9.93 13.28 -19.85
CA VAL A 39 -11.01 12.37 -20.28
C VAL A 39 -12.37 13.08 -20.29
N ILE A 40 -12.59 14.02 -19.37
CA ILE A 40 -13.80 14.86 -19.39
C ILE A 40 -13.83 15.76 -20.62
N THR A 41 -12.73 16.45 -20.93
CA THR A 41 -12.68 17.41 -22.04
C THR A 41 -12.74 16.75 -23.41
N ASP A 42 -12.18 15.55 -23.54
CA ASP A 42 -12.04 14.83 -24.82
C ASP A 42 -12.85 13.54 -24.88
N ARG A 43 -14.04 13.54 -24.26
CA ARG A 43 -14.84 12.31 -24.02
C ARG A 43 -15.05 11.43 -25.25
N ASP A 44 -15.30 12.04 -26.40
CA ASP A 44 -15.59 11.36 -27.67
C ASP A 44 -14.35 10.69 -28.31
N LYS A 45 -13.15 11.02 -27.83
CA LYS A 45 -11.89 10.40 -28.28
C LYS A 45 -11.59 9.08 -27.55
N PHE A 46 -12.32 8.77 -26.47
CA PHE A 46 -12.11 7.57 -25.68
C PHE A 46 -13.12 6.49 -26.02
N ARG A 47 -12.65 5.23 -26.05
CA ARG A 47 -13.53 4.08 -26.28
C ARG A 47 -14.52 3.87 -25.14
N TRP A 48 -14.08 4.06 -23.90
CA TRP A 48 -14.87 3.81 -22.69
C TRP A 48 -14.70 4.92 -21.65
N PRO A 49 -15.18 6.14 -21.93
CA PRO A 49 -14.94 7.29 -21.06
C PRO A 49 -15.51 7.09 -19.65
N GLY A 50 -16.69 6.48 -19.50
CA GLY A 50 -17.32 6.23 -18.19
C GLY A 50 -16.46 5.38 -17.26
N PRO A 51 -16.13 4.12 -17.64
CA PRO A 51 -15.24 3.27 -16.85
C PRO A 51 -13.86 3.89 -16.57
N THR A 52 -13.29 4.61 -17.54
CA THR A 52 -12.02 5.33 -17.34
C THR A 52 -12.13 6.39 -16.24
N LEU A 53 -13.18 7.22 -16.28
CA LEU A 53 -13.40 8.26 -15.27
C LEU A 53 -13.57 7.66 -13.87
N LEU A 54 -14.34 6.58 -13.76
CA LEU A 54 -14.51 5.88 -12.48
C LEU A 54 -13.18 5.33 -11.95
N ALA A 55 -12.39 4.67 -12.80
CA ALA A 55 -11.10 4.11 -12.40
C ALA A 55 -10.12 5.21 -11.94
N LEU A 56 -10.04 6.33 -12.66
CA LEU A 56 -9.18 7.46 -12.27
C LEU A 56 -9.68 8.16 -10.99
N ALA A 57 -10.99 8.31 -10.81
CA ALA A 57 -11.55 8.88 -9.58
C ALA A 57 -11.28 7.99 -8.35
N LEU A 58 -11.45 6.67 -8.50
CA LEU A 58 -11.10 5.71 -7.45
C LEU A 58 -9.60 5.71 -7.16
N THR A 59 -8.75 5.89 -8.18
CA THR A 59 -7.31 6.07 -7.99
C THR A 59 -7.03 7.27 -7.08
N ALA A 60 -7.57 8.45 -7.39
CA ALA A 60 -7.37 9.65 -6.59
C ALA A 60 -7.84 9.44 -5.15
N LEU A 61 -9.04 8.89 -4.96
CA LEU A 61 -9.59 8.58 -3.65
C LEU A 61 -8.69 7.65 -2.85
N PHE A 62 -8.29 6.52 -3.42
CA PHE A 62 -7.46 5.54 -2.72
C PHE A 62 -6.07 6.08 -2.40
N MET A 63 -5.48 6.91 -3.26
CA MET A 63 -4.19 7.55 -3.00
C MET A 63 -4.27 8.55 -1.83
N VAL A 64 -5.33 9.35 -1.77
CA VAL A 64 -5.57 10.28 -0.64
C VAL A 64 -5.79 9.50 0.65
N VAL A 65 -6.61 8.46 0.63
CA VAL A 65 -6.86 7.62 1.81
C VAL A 65 -5.57 6.91 2.26
N ALA A 66 -4.76 6.41 1.34
CA ALA A 66 -3.47 5.80 1.65
C ALA A 66 -2.52 6.80 2.32
N MET A 67 -2.43 8.03 1.80
CA MET A 67 -1.64 9.10 2.41
C MET A 67 -2.11 9.41 3.83
N VAL A 68 -3.41 9.65 4.02
CA VAL A 68 -3.98 9.99 5.34
C VAL A 68 -3.74 8.87 6.35
N LEU A 69 -4.00 7.61 5.98
CA LEU A 69 -3.75 6.47 6.85
C LEU A 69 -2.25 6.27 7.14
N GLY A 70 -1.38 6.54 6.15
CA GLY A 70 0.07 6.50 6.32
C GLY A 70 0.55 7.49 7.37
N ILE A 71 0.09 8.75 7.28
CA ILE A 71 0.39 9.80 8.25
C ILE A 71 -0.16 9.43 9.64
N LEU A 72 -1.42 9.01 9.72
CA LEU A 72 -2.03 8.59 10.98
C LEU A 72 -1.37 7.36 11.60
N SER A 73 -0.76 6.49 10.80
CA SER A 73 -0.01 5.35 11.35
C SER A 73 1.26 5.84 12.05
N ARG A 74 1.94 6.85 11.50
CA ARG A 74 3.25 7.30 11.97
C ARG A 74 3.23 7.84 13.40
N GLN A 75 2.12 8.45 13.82
CA GLN A 75 1.98 8.97 15.20
C GLN A 75 2.09 7.87 16.28
N TYR A 76 1.87 6.60 15.92
CA TYR A 76 1.94 5.47 16.86
C TYR A 76 3.31 4.77 16.85
N LEU A 77 4.25 5.22 16.02
CA LEU A 77 5.58 4.61 15.91
C LEU A 77 6.60 5.46 16.66
N TYR A 78 7.09 4.94 17.78
CA TYR A 78 8.16 5.52 18.57
C TYR A 78 9.09 4.43 19.09
N SER A 79 10.33 4.83 19.34
CA SER A 79 11.45 3.99 19.77
C SER A 79 11.68 4.10 21.27
N ARG A 80 12.49 3.18 21.81
CA ARG A 80 12.95 3.25 23.20
C ARG A 80 13.66 4.57 23.50
N SER A 81 14.49 5.06 22.58
CA SER A 81 15.20 6.34 22.75
C SER A 81 14.25 7.54 22.79
N ASP A 82 13.11 7.49 22.07
CA ASP A 82 12.09 8.54 22.17
C ASP A 82 11.46 8.56 23.56
N VAL A 83 11.18 7.37 24.12
CA VAL A 83 10.65 7.25 25.49
C VAL A 83 11.67 7.73 26.53
N GLU A 84 12.94 7.34 26.39
CA GLU A 84 14.03 7.83 27.25
C GLU A 84 14.21 9.35 27.16
N ALA A 85 14.00 9.93 25.97
CA ALA A 85 14.05 11.38 25.79
C ALA A 85 12.87 12.11 26.44
N TRP A 86 11.68 11.51 26.47
CA TRP A 86 10.48 12.13 27.06
C TRP A 86 10.39 11.97 28.58
N TRP A 87 10.85 10.84 29.11
CA TRP A 87 10.64 10.46 30.50
C TRP A 87 11.93 10.31 31.32
N GLY A 88 13.10 10.45 30.71
CA GLY A 88 14.41 10.25 31.34
C GLY A 88 14.94 8.82 31.20
N PRO A 89 16.13 8.52 31.76
CA PRO A 89 16.76 7.22 31.64
C PRO A 89 15.87 6.10 32.20
N LEU A 90 15.51 5.11 31.37
CA LEU A 90 14.66 3.98 31.81
C LEU A 90 15.29 3.15 32.94
N SER A 91 16.61 3.26 33.14
CA SER A 91 17.33 2.62 34.26
C SER A 91 17.00 3.24 35.62
N GLU A 92 16.46 4.45 35.64
CA GLU A 92 16.11 5.19 36.87
C GLU A 92 14.62 5.05 37.24
N MET A 93 13.82 4.43 36.36
CA MET A 93 12.39 4.18 36.60
C MET A 93 12.15 2.96 37.49
N SER A 94 10.98 2.93 38.14
CA SER A 94 10.51 1.71 38.79
C SER A 94 10.17 0.63 37.76
N ASP A 95 10.28 -0.63 38.16
CA ASP A 95 9.94 -1.78 37.31
C ASP A 95 8.48 -1.70 36.81
N ASP A 96 7.54 -1.28 37.67
CA ASP A 96 6.12 -1.13 37.33
C ASP A 96 5.90 -0.10 36.20
N GLN A 97 6.55 1.07 36.28
CA GLN A 97 6.47 2.12 35.26
C GLN A 97 7.07 1.65 33.94
N HIS A 98 8.19 0.93 34.00
CA HIS A 98 8.84 0.39 32.80
C HIS A 98 7.96 -0.67 32.12
N GLU A 99 7.30 -1.53 32.88
CA GLU A 99 6.37 -2.52 32.33
C GLU A 99 5.15 -1.85 31.68
N GLU A 100 4.58 -0.82 32.30
CA GLU A 100 3.46 -0.04 31.75
C GLU A 100 3.82 0.59 30.40
N LEU A 101 4.99 1.25 30.31
CA LEU A 101 5.47 1.85 29.06
C LEU A 101 5.69 0.81 27.95
N ILE A 102 6.17 -0.39 28.28
CA ILE A 102 6.31 -1.48 27.29
C ILE A 102 4.93 -1.97 26.83
N GLN A 103 3.95 -2.06 27.73
CA GLN A 103 2.59 -2.45 27.36
C GLN A 103 1.92 -1.43 26.44
N ASP A 104 2.06 -0.14 26.76
CA ASP A 104 1.56 0.96 25.92
C ASP A 104 2.22 0.95 24.54
N GLN A 105 3.56 0.77 24.49
CA GLN A 105 4.26 0.65 23.22
C GLN A 105 3.76 -0.50 22.38
N ARG A 106 3.44 -1.65 22.99
CA ARG A 106 2.86 -2.79 22.27
C ARG A 106 1.46 -2.48 21.74
N MET A 107 0.65 -1.78 22.53
CA MET A 107 -0.69 -1.36 22.11
C MET A 107 -0.61 -0.40 20.92
N HIS A 108 0.23 0.63 21.02
CA HIS A 108 0.46 1.60 19.95
C HIS A 108 1.06 0.95 18.70
N TYR A 109 2.05 0.07 18.86
CA TYR A 109 2.62 -0.68 17.76
C TYR A 109 1.56 -1.54 17.03
N SER A 110 0.60 -2.12 17.77
CA SER A 110 -0.50 -2.87 17.15
C SER A 110 -1.42 -1.98 16.31
N ARG A 111 -1.67 -0.74 16.75
CA ARG A 111 -2.46 0.27 16.01
C ARG A 111 -1.70 0.73 14.77
N TYR A 112 -0.40 0.99 14.90
CA TYR A 112 0.51 1.27 13.78
C TYR A 112 0.36 0.21 12.68
N VAL A 113 0.56 -1.08 13.01
CA VAL A 113 0.49 -2.17 12.03
C VAL A 113 -0.88 -2.26 11.35
N ARG A 114 -1.97 -2.02 12.09
CA ARG A 114 -3.33 -2.06 11.51
C ARG A 114 -3.56 -0.93 10.51
N LEU A 115 -3.18 0.29 10.86
CA LEU A 115 -3.33 1.45 9.98
C LEU A 115 -2.43 1.34 8.76
N GLU A 116 -1.19 0.91 8.95
CA GLU A 116 -0.22 0.68 7.90
C GLU A 116 -0.73 -0.36 6.88
N ARG A 117 -1.29 -1.49 7.35
CA ARG A 117 -1.91 -2.49 6.45
C ARG A 117 -3.08 -1.94 5.64
N LYS A 118 -3.89 -1.06 6.23
CA LYS A 118 -4.99 -0.39 5.53
C LYS A 118 -4.45 0.59 4.50
N ALA A 119 -3.42 1.36 4.86
CA ALA A 119 -2.73 2.27 3.93
C ALA A 119 -2.15 1.51 2.72
N ASP A 120 -1.50 0.36 2.97
CA ASP A 120 -0.96 -0.50 1.91
C ASP A 120 -2.07 -0.99 0.97
N PHE A 121 -3.19 -1.42 1.55
CA PHE A 121 -4.32 -1.92 0.78
C PHE A 121 -4.92 -0.83 -0.11
N CYS A 122 -5.11 0.38 0.44
CA CYS A 122 -5.58 1.52 -0.32
C CYS A 122 -4.58 1.89 -1.42
N TYR A 123 -3.28 1.97 -1.11
CA TYR A 123 -2.26 2.32 -2.09
C TYR A 123 -2.23 1.33 -3.27
N LEU A 124 -2.23 0.02 -2.98
CA LEU A 124 -2.25 -1.00 -4.03
C LEU A 124 -3.56 -0.97 -4.84
N SER A 125 -4.70 -0.78 -4.18
CA SER A 125 -5.99 -0.63 -4.87
C SER A 125 -5.96 0.58 -5.81
N GLY A 126 -5.37 1.70 -5.36
CA GLY A 126 -5.14 2.88 -6.19
C GLY A 126 -4.25 2.59 -7.40
N ILE A 127 -3.14 1.87 -7.23
CA ILE A 127 -2.28 1.46 -8.37
C ILE A 127 -3.05 0.59 -9.36
N LEU A 128 -3.85 -0.37 -8.89
CA LEU A 128 -4.65 -1.23 -9.76
C LEU A 128 -5.69 -0.43 -10.54
N CYS A 129 -6.38 0.49 -9.86
CA CYS A 129 -7.32 1.41 -10.50
C CYS A 129 -6.62 2.31 -11.53
N LEU A 130 -5.41 2.79 -11.23
CA LEU A 130 -4.64 3.62 -12.14
C LEU A 130 -4.25 2.84 -13.40
N ALA A 131 -3.72 1.62 -13.21
CA ALA A 131 -3.37 0.72 -14.29
C ALA A 131 -4.58 0.41 -15.19
N ALA A 132 -5.75 0.16 -14.59
CA ALA A 132 -7.00 -0.04 -15.33
C ALA A 132 -7.41 1.23 -16.09
N GLY A 133 -7.41 2.40 -15.44
CA GLY A 133 -7.72 3.68 -16.05
C GLY A 133 -6.80 4.00 -17.24
N SER A 134 -5.49 3.81 -17.07
CA SER A 134 -4.48 3.99 -18.13
C SER A 134 -4.66 2.99 -19.28
N SER A 135 -4.97 1.72 -18.99
CA SER A 135 -5.24 0.74 -20.04
C SER A 135 -6.49 1.12 -20.86
N LEU A 136 -7.53 1.63 -20.18
CA LEU A 136 -8.77 2.05 -20.84
C LEU A 136 -8.61 3.35 -21.65
N THR A 137 -7.76 4.29 -21.21
CA THR A 137 -7.45 5.50 -22.00
C THR A 137 -6.68 5.17 -23.26
N LEU A 138 -5.75 4.21 -23.19
CA LEU A 138 -4.90 3.83 -24.33
C LEU A 138 -5.64 2.99 -25.38
N ALA A 139 -6.66 2.23 -24.95
CA ALA A 139 -7.48 1.39 -25.82
C ALA A 139 -8.07 2.21 -26.98
N PRO A 140 -7.85 1.78 -28.24
CA PRO A 140 -8.26 2.57 -29.39
C PRO A 140 -9.79 2.61 -29.58
N PRO A 141 -10.35 3.74 -30.02
CA PRO A 141 -11.77 3.87 -30.34
C PRO A 141 -12.24 2.80 -31.33
N ALA A 142 -13.48 2.33 -31.19
CA ALA A 142 -14.02 1.24 -32.03
C ALA A 142 -14.09 1.61 -33.53
N HIS A 143 -14.14 2.90 -33.85
CA HIS A 143 -14.36 3.40 -35.21
C HIS A 143 -13.08 3.87 -35.91
N ALA A 144 -11.91 3.75 -35.27
CA ALA A 144 -10.63 4.18 -35.84
C ALA A 144 -9.80 2.96 -36.26
N ALA A 145 -9.20 3.01 -37.46
CA ALA A 145 -8.14 2.10 -37.86
C ALA A 145 -6.98 2.26 -36.86
N ALA A 146 -6.89 1.35 -35.91
CA ALA A 146 -6.02 1.53 -34.75
C ALA A 146 -4.65 0.91 -35.00
N PRO A 147 -3.56 1.69 -34.85
CA PRO A 147 -2.21 1.12 -34.88
C PRO A 147 -2.03 0.07 -33.78
N ALA A 148 -1.42 -1.07 -34.13
CA ALA A 148 -1.17 -2.18 -33.20
C ALA A 148 -0.42 -1.74 -31.92
N TRP A 149 0.41 -0.71 -31.98
CA TRP A 149 1.17 -0.19 -30.83
C TRP A 149 0.27 0.32 -29.69
N ARG A 150 -0.94 0.82 -29.99
CA ARG A 150 -1.88 1.27 -28.94
C ARG A 150 -2.39 0.12 -28.08
N TRP A 151 -2.61 -1.04 -28.70
CA TRP A 151 -2.98 -2.26 -27.98
C TRP A 151 -1.83 -2.80 -27.14
N PHE A 152 -0.59 -2.73 -27.64
CA PHE A 152 0.59 -3.07 -26.84
C PHE A 152 0.72 -2.14 -25.61
N ALA A 153 0.54 -0.83 -25.79
CA ALA A 153 0.57 0.12 -24.68
C ALA A 153 -0.55 -0.12 -23.64
N ALA A 154 -1.76 -0.46 -24.09
CA ALA A 154 -2.84 -0.87 -23.19
C ALA A 154 -2.48 -2.17 -22.45
N GLY A 155 -1.93 -3.16 -23.15
CA GLY A 155 -1.52 -4.44 -22.57
C GLY A 155 -0.42 -4.31 -21.51
N THR A 156 0.57 -3.46 -21.72
CA THR A 156 1.65 -3.25 -20.74
C THR A 156 1.13 -2.66 -19.43
N THR A 157 0.22 -1.69 -19.48
CA THR A 157 -0.40 -1.14 -18.28
C THR A 157 -1.33 -2.14 -17.59
N ALA A 158 -2.12 -2.90 -18.36
CA ALA A 158 -2.98 -3.96 -17.84
C ALA A 158 -2.20 -5.09 -17.12
N THR A 159 -0.94 -5.31 -17.49
CA THR A 159 -0.08 -6.34 -16.87
C THR A 159 0.06 -6.14 -15.36
N LEU A 160 0.09 -4.89 -14.88
CA LEU A 160 0.16 -4.57 -13.45
C LEU A 160 -1.03 -5.11 -12.66
N ILE A 161 -2.20 -5.22 -13.30
CA ILE A 161 -3.42 -5.74 -12.68
C ILE A 161 -3.26 -7.22 -12.32
N VAL A 162 -2.45 -7.95 -13.07
CA VAL A 162 -2.20 -9.39 -12.87
C VAL A 162 -0.96 -9.63 -12.00
N VAL A 163 0.13 -8.91 -12.28
CA VAL A 163 1.43 -9.14 -11.61
C VAL A 163 1.38 -8.78 -10.14
N LEU A 164 0.73 -7.66 -9.76
CA LEU A 164 0.73 -7.21 -8.36
C LEU A 164 -0.04 -8.14 -7.41
N PRO A 165 -1.26 -8.60 -7.74
CA PRO A 165 -1.95 -9.59 -6.91
C PRO A 165 -1.17 -10.91 -6.83
N LEU A 166 -0.61 -11.38 -7.96
CA LEU A 166 0.15 -12.62 -7.99
C LEU A 166 1.39 -12.56 -7.11
N ALA A 167 2.20 -11.49 -7.23
CA ALA A 167 3.39 -11.29 -6.40
C ALA A 167 3.05 -11.23 -4.90
N ARG A 168 1.86 -10.73 -4.55
CA ARG A 168 1.39 -10.64 -3.15
C ARG A 168 0.90 -11.97 -2.60
N THR A 169 0.23 -12.80 -3.39
CA THR A 169 -0.35 -14.09 -2.94
C THR A 169 0.62 -15.26 -3.05
N MET A 170 1.56 -15.23 -3.99
CA MET A 170 2.55 -16.30 -4.21
C MET A 170 3.36 -16.71 -2.96
N PRO A 171 3.89 -15.79 -2.12
CA PRO A 171 4.60 -16.20 -0.90
C PRO A 171 3.67 -16.86 0.12
N TYR A 172 2.39 -16.47 0.17
CA TYR A 172 1.41 -17.12 1.05
C TYR A 172 1.13 -18.55 0.60
N ILE A 173 0.86 -18.75 -0.69
CA ILE A 173 0.59 -20.08 -1.26
C ILE A 173 1.82 -20.98 -1.08
N ARG A 174 3.03 -20.45 -1.31
CA ARG A 174 4.30 -21.18 -1.12
C ARG A 174 4.50 -21.64 0.33
N ASN A 175 4.16 -20.81 1.31
CA ASN A 175 4.28 -21.17 2.72
C ASN A 175 3.25 -22.22 3.14
N VAL A 176 2.01 -22.11 2.66
CA VAL A 176 0.97 -23.13 2.91
C VAL A 176 1.37 -24.48 2.32
N MET A 177 1.87 -24.51 1.07
CA MET A 177 2.35 -25.75 0.44
C MET A 177 3.52 -26.38 1.20
N ARG A 178 4.45 -25.57 1.72
CA ARG A 178 5.57 -26.07 2.53
C ARG A 178 5.12 -26.72 3.84
N ASN A 179 4.14 -26.12 4.53
CA ASN A 179 3.63 -26.67 5.78
C ASN A 179 2.93 -28.02 5.54
N LEU A 180 2.15 -28.14 4.47
CA LEU A 180 1.50 -29.41 4.09
C LEU A 180 2.51 -30.52 3.76
N GLN A 181 3.67 -30.17 3.21
CA GLN A 181 4.74 -31.14 2.93
C GLN A 181 5.47 -31.61 4.20
N ALA A 182 5.58 -30.75 5.23
CA ALA A 182 6.20 -31.12 6.50
C ALA A 182 5.35 -32.11 7.29
N ASP A 183 4.02 -31.90 7.34
CA ASP A 183 3.10 -32.79 8.05
C ASP A 183 3.06 -34.22 7.46
N HIS A 184 3.37 -34.36 6.17
CA HIS A 184 3.40 -35.67 5.50
C HIS A 184 4.68 -36.47 5.74
N HIS A 185 5.76 -35.83 6.22
CA HIS A 185 7.02 -36.52 6.54
C HIS A 185 7.09 -37.02 7.99
N ASP A 186 6.32 -36.43 8.90
CA ASP A 186 6.29 -36.87 10.32
C ASP A 186 5.29 -38.02 10.58
N SER A 187 4.57 -38.48 9.54
CA SER A 187 3.53 -39.52 9.63
C SER A 187 3.94 -40.89 9.06
N THR A 188 5.20 -41.07 8.68
CA THR A 188 5.79 -42.33 8.15
C THR A 188 7.00 -42.77 8.96
#